data_AF-A0A379A8R5-F1
#
_entry.id   AF-A0A379A8R5-F1
#
_cell.length_a   1.000
_cell.length_b   1.000
_cell.length_c   1.000
_cell.angle_alpha   90.00
_cell.angle_beta   90.00
_cell.angle_gamma   90.00
#
_symmetry.space_group_name_H-M   'P 1'
#
loop_
_entity.id
_entity.type
_entity.pdbx_description
1 polymer ?
#
loop_
_entity_poly.entity_id
_entity_poly.type
_entity_poly.pdbx_seq_one_letter_code
_entity_poly.pdbx_strand_id
1 'polypeptide(L)'
;MLAYSARNRSASIRIPVVASPKARRIEARFPDPAANPYLAFTALLMAGLDGIINKIHPGDAMDKNLYDLPPEEEAEIPKKLQALWKKR
;
A
#
# COMPACT_ATOMS: atom_id res chain seq x y z
N MET A 1 -7.15 -5.14 -1.06
CA MET A 1 -7.31 -4.52 0.27
C MET A 1 -6.07 -3.67 0.53
N LEU A 2 -6.19 -2.35 0.37
CA LEU A 2 -5.06 -1.42 0.48
C LEU A 2 -4.81 -1.09 1.95
N ALA A 3 -3.73 -1.63 2.52
CA ALA A 3 -3.31 -1.40 3.90
C ALA A 3 -1.78 -1.44 3.97
N TYR A 4 -1.19 -0.72 4.94
CA TYR A 4 0.22 -0.81 5.28
C TYR A 4 0.41 -1.35 6.70
N SER A 5 1.41 -2.21 6.89
CA SER A 5 1.79 -2.73 8.21
C SER A 5 3.27 -3.12 8.26
N ALA A 6 3.88 -3.02 9.45
CA ALA A 6 5.28 -3.29 9.70
C ALA A 6 5.65 -4.78 9.74
N ARG A 7 4.66 -5.67 9.88
CA ARG A 7 4.93 -7.11 9.97
C ARG A 7 3.94 -7.98 9.21
N ASN A 8 2.82 -7.40 8.78
CA ASN A 8 1.76 -8.16 8.18
C ASN A 8 2.05 -8.53 6.71
N ARG A 9 1.95 -9.83 6.40
CA ARG A 9 2.11 -10.36 5.03
C ARG A 9 0.81 -10.33 4.22
N SER A 10 -0.32 -9.96 4.81
CA SER A 10 -1.57 -9.77 4.08
C SER A 10 -1.76 -8.34 3.58
N ALA A 11 -0.87 -7.40 3.99
CA ALA A 11 -0.92 -6.00 3.58
C ALA A 11 -0.36 -5.77 2.17
N SER A 12 -0.95 -4.81 1.45
CA SER A 12 -0.54 -4.44 0.09
C SER A 12 0.79 -3.68 0.05
N ILE A 13 1.10 -2.94 1.13
CA ILE A 13 2.41 -2.30 1.35
C ILE A 13 2.99 -2.84 2.66
N ARG A 14 4.19 -3.43 2.59
CA ARG A 14 4.90 -3.92 3.78
C ARG A 14 6.04 -2.97 4.13
N ILE A 15 6.22 -2.69 5.42
CA ILE A 15 7.39 -1.96 5.93
C ILE A 15 8.32 -2.99 6.59
N PRO A 16 9.45 -3.38 5.96
CA PRO A 16 10.36 -4.36 6.55
C PRO A 16 11.02 -3.80 7.81
N VAL A 17 10.96 -4.54 8.91
CA VAL A 17 11.72 -4.22 10.12
C VAL A 17 13.20 -4.49 9.85
N VAL A 18 14.00 -3.44 9.81
CA VAL A 18 15.44 -3.49 9.56
C VAL A 18 16.18 -2.84 10.71
N ALA A 19 17.30 -3.42 11.13
CA ALA A 19 18.12 -2.89 12.21
C ALA A 19 18.88 -1.61 11.80
N SER A 20 19.21 -1.47 10.51
CA SER A 20 19.94 -0.31 9.99
C SER A 20 19.01 0.76 9.41
N PRO A 21 19.14 2.03 9.81
CA PRO A 21 18.38 3.14 9.24
C PRO A 21 18.53 3.26 7.72
N LYS A 22 19.70 2.91 7.17
CA LYS A 22 19.99 2.97 5.73
C LYS A 22 19.18 1.97 4.90
N ALA A 23 18.67 0.91 5.51
CA ALA A 23 17.91 -0.14 4.83
C ALA A 23 16.39 0.09 4.88
N ARG A 24 15.93 1.19 5.49
CA ARG A 24 14.51 1.51 5.67
C ARG A 24 13.87 1.75 4.31
N ARG A 25 12.85 0.97 3.99
CA ARG A 25 12.15 1.01 2.71
C ARG A 25 10.70 0.59 2.87
N ILE A 26 9.93 0.79 1.81
CA ILE A 26 8.57 0.26 1.65
C ILE A 26 8.58 -0.80 0.55
N GLU A 27 7.75 -1.82 0.68
CA GLU A 27 7.63 -2.90 -0.28
C GLU A 27 6.19 -2.96 -0.78
N ALA A 28 5.99 -2.57 -2.03
CA ALA A 28 4.72 -2.73 -2.74
C ALA A 28 4.60 -4.16 -3.26
N ARG A 29 3.58 -4.90 -2.81
CA ARG A 29 3.41 -6.33 -3.12
C ARG A 29 2.31 -6.64 -4.14
N PHE A 30 1.62 -5.62 -4.60
CA PHE A 30 0.57 -5.72 -5.62
C PHE A 30 1.05 -5.80 -7.08
N PRO A 31 2.28 -5.34 -7.46
CA PRO A 31 2.75 -5.56 -8.82
C PRO A 31 3.04 -7.04 -9.09
N ASP A 32 2.51 -7.57 -10.18
CA ASP A 32 2.72 -8.93 -10.66
C ASP A 32 3.72 -8.95 -11.86
N PRO A 33 4.32 -10.10 -12.20
CA PRO A 33 5.29 -10.19 -13.29
C PRO A 33 4.69 -10.02 -14.70
N ALA A 34 3.37 -9.92 -14.86
CA ALA A 34 2.75 -9.60 -16.14
C ALA A 34 2.79 -8.09 -16.44
N ALA A 35 3.08 -7.26 -15.44
CA ALA A 35 3.26 -5.82 -15.60
C ALA A 35 4.59 -5.48 -16.29
N ASN A 36 4.56 -4.49 -17.19
CA ASN A 36 5.79 -3.92 -17.74
C ASN A 36 6.57 -3.21 -16.62
N PRO A 37 7.83 -3.60 -16.33
CA PRO A 37 8.58 -3.07 -15.19
C PRO A 37 8.83 -1.56 -15.30
N TYR A 38 9.02 -1.04 -16.52
CA TYR A 38 9.24 0.40 -16.74
C TYR A 38 7.99 1.20 -16.36
N LEU A 39 6.81 0.74 -16.79
CA LEU A 39 5.54 1.41 -16.50
C LEU A 39 5.17 1.24 -15.03
N ALA A 40 5.39 0.05 -14.46
CA ALA A 40 5.09 -0.23 -13.06
C ALA A 40 5.90 0.68 -12.12
N PHE A 41 7.23 0.79 -12.32
CA PHE A 41 8.05 1.66 -11.48
C PHE A 41 7.76 3.14 -11.69
N THR A 42 7.51 3.57 -12.93
CA THR A 42 7.16 4.97 -13.21
C THR A 42 5.83 5.34 -12.56
N ALA A 43 4.81 4.49 -12.64
CA ALA A 43 3.50 4.74 -12.02
C ALA A 43 3.60 4.80 -10.49
N LEU A 44 4.39 3.90 -9.87
CA LEU A 44 4.64 3.91 -8.43
C LEU A 44 5.34 5.19 -7.97
N LEU A 45 6.35 5.65 -8.71
CA LEU A 45 7.08 6.88 -8.40
C LEU A 45 6.16 8.11 -8.50
N MET A 46 5.39 8.22 -9.59
CA MET A 46 4.47 9.34 -9.78
C MET A 46 3.38 9.38 -8.71
N ALA A 47 2.83 8.23 -8.32
CA ALA A 47 1.85 8.14 -7.23
C ALA A 47 2.46 8.53 -5.87
N GLY A 48 3.71 8.15 -5.61
CA GLY A 48 4.43 8.56 -4.41
C GLY A 48 4.70 10.06 -4.36
N LEU A 49 5.12 10.65 -5.48
CA LEU A 49 5.34 12.10 -5.58
C LEU A 49 4.04 12.90 -5.40
N ASP A 50 2.94 12.47 -6.03
CA ASP A 50 1.62 13.09 -5.85
C ASP A 50 1.17 13.04 -4.38
N GLY A 51 1.41 11.94 -3.68
CA GLY A 51 1.15 11.80 -2.25
C GLY A 51 1.96 12.77 -1.38
N ILE A 52 3.23 13.01 -1.73
CA ILE A 52 4.10 13.98 -1.02
C ILE A 52 3.62 15.41 -1.26
N ILE A 53 3.36 15.78 -2.53
CA ILE A 53 2.95 17.13 -2.91
C ILE A 53 1.62 17.49 -2.25
N ASN A 54 0.65 16.57 -2.29
CA ASN A 54 -0.68 16.78 -1.73
C ASN A 54 -0.79 16.43 -0.24
N LYS A 55 0.33 16.06 0.42
CA LYS A 55 0.39 15.64 1.83
C LYS A 55 -0.69 14.62 2.21
N ILE A 56 -0.89 13.63 1.35
CA ILE A 56 -1.95 12.62 1.51
C ILE A 56 -1.59 11.72 2.70
N HIS A 57 -2.45 11.71 3.72
CA HIS A 57 -2.29 10.79 4.84
C HIS A 57 -2.67 9.37 4.41
N PRO A 58 -1.79 8.36 4.58
CA PRO A 58 -2.02 6.99 4.09
C PRO A 58 -3.06 6.19 4.89
N GLY A 59 -3.69 6.81 5.89
CA GLY A 59 -4.57 6.14 6.88
C GLY A 59 -3.79 5.63 8.08
N ASP A 60 -4.47 4.96 9.00
CA ASP A 60 -3.84 4.34 10.18
C ASP A 60 -3.23 2.98 9.84
N ALA A 61 -2.16 2.62 10.55
CA ALA A 61 -1.49 1.34 10.36
C ALA A 61 -2.43 0.20 10.77
N MET A 62 -2.64 -0.76 9.86
CA MET A 62 -3.58 -1.85 10.09
C MET A 62 -2.83 -3.13 10.46
N ASP A 63 -2.67 -3.34 11.76
CA ASP A 63 -1.91 -4.47 12.33
C ASP A 63 -2.75 -5.74 12.57
N LYS A 64 -4.06 -5.73 12.26
CA LYS A 64 -4.92 -6.93 12.27
C LYS A 64 -4.63 -7.81 11.04
N ASN A 65 -4.78 -9.14 11.15
CA ASN A 65 -4.62 -10.08 10.02
C ASN A 65 -5.74 -9.85 8.99
N LEU A 66 -5.43 -9.46 7.74
CA LEU A 66 -6.45 -9.02 6.76
C LEU A 66 -7.38 -10.15 6.28
N TYR A 67 -7.02 -11.42 6.52
CA TYR A 67 -7.78 -12.59 6.08
C TYR A 67 -8.95 -12.96 6.99
N ASP A 68 -8.92 -12.53 8.26
CA ASP A 68 -9.90 -12.90 9.28
C ASP A 68 -10.82 -11.74 9.67
N LEU A 69 -10.85 -10.64 8.88
CA LEU A 69 -11.74 -9.52 9.18
C LEU A 69 -13.20 -9.89 8.91
N PRO A 70 -14.13 -9.50 9.79
CA PRO A 70 -15.55 -9.60 9.52
C PRO A 70 -15.91 -8.81 8.24
N PRO A 71 -16.86 -9.29 7.42
CA PRO A 71 -17.16 -8.75 6.10
C PRO A 71 -17.59 -7.27 6.10
N GLU A 72 -18.05 -6.76 7.25
CA GLU A 72 -18.37 -5.34 7.47
C GLU A 72 -17.12 -4.45 7.48
N GLU A 73 -16.05 -4.86 8.18
CA GLU A 73 -14.76 -4.12 8.20
C GLU A 73 -14.00 -4.30 6.86
N GLU A 74 -14.23 -5.40 6.12
CA GLU A 74 -13.61 -5.63 4.81
C GLU A 74 -14.19 -4.73 3.70
N ALA A 75 -15.43 -4.24 3.86
CA ALA A 75 -16.12 -3.38 2.90
C ALA A 75 -15.61 -1.94 2.93
N GLU A 76 -15.16 -1.46 4.10
CA GLU A 76 -14.62 -0.11 4.25
C GLU A 76 -13.26 0.08 3.56
N ILE A 77 -12.53 -1.03 3.35
CA ILE A 77 -11.18 -0.96 2.82
C ILE A 77 -11.22 -0.93 1.29
N PRO A 78 -10.68 0.12 0.64
CA PRO A 78 -10.69 0.23 -0.80
C PRO A 78 -10.01 -0.99 -1.46
N LYS A 79 -10.78 -1.74 -2.25
CA LYS A 79 -10.31 -2.95 -2.95
C LYS A 79 -9.69 -2.66 -4.32
N LYS A 80 -9.88 -1.44 -4.87
CA LYS A 80 -9.42 -1.04 -6.23
C LYS A 80 -8.74 0.32 -6.21
N LEU A 81 -7.67 0.47 -7.00
CA LEU A 81 -6.91 1.73 -7.16
C LEU A 81 -7.81 2.90 -7.63
N GLN A 82 -8.74 2.62 -8.55
CA GLN A 82 -9.70 3.60 -9.08
C GLN A 82 -10.68 4.13 -8.02
N ALA A 83 -11.00 3.36 -6.98
CA ALA A 83 -11.96 3.78 -5.96
C ALA A 83 -11.41 4.93 -5.10
N LEU A 84 -10.08 5.03 -4.97
CA LEU A 84 -9.41 6.08 -4.21
C LEU A 84 -9.31 7.39 -5.02
N TRP A 85 -9.09 7.30 -6.33
CA TRP A 85 -9.05 8.46 -7.23
C TRP A 85 -10.43 9.09 -7.49
N LYS A 86 -11.52 8.32 -7.44
CA LYS A 86 -12.89 8.84 -7.54
C LYS A 86 -13.37 9.60 -6.29
N LYS A 87 -12.63 9.49 -5.17
CA LYS A 87 -12.91 10.22 -3.91
C LYS A 87 -12.10 11.51 -3.78
N ARG A 88 -11.38 11.93 -4.84
CA ARG A 88 -10.87 13.30 -4.96
C ARG A 88 -12.02 14.29 -5.16
#